data_AF-A0A9C8AN67-F1
#
_entry.id   AF-A0A9C8AN67-F1
#
_cell.length_a   1.000
_cell.length_b   1.000
_cell.length_c   1.000
_cell.angle_alpha   90.00
_cell.angle_beta   90.00
_cell.angle_gamma   90.00
#
_symmetry.space_group_name_H-M   'P 1'
#
loop_
_entity.id
_entity.type
_entity.pdbx_description
1 polymer ?
#
loop_
_entity_poly.entity_id
_entity_poly.type
_entity_poly.pdbx_seq_one_letter_code
_entity_poly.pdbx_strand_id
1 'polypeptide(L)'
;MPKVRWEREKECFSGQRRSRCPEKHLILVLLFTSFAWMPLLAPGYFLKAHDARHSLFFLVEFDQAIRDGAFYPRWAIDQAVGYGYPLFVFYAPLAYYIAEAFHLLGFSITWAVKLTFLLGFLAGAFAMYFLAEDVWGGRTGALAAVLFTYAPYHLVDIYVRCALAEFLAFSFIPLCLLAFRKLMQGPSIRKAVLAGFALAALILTHQITALMFAPLLGAYVLFEVARSKGQVICRRSLAASGLLMTVLAGILALGISAAYWVPMLAERSYIVQEQWMMAKYNYQKQFVYLFQFFDPTWDYGYAIAGPDDRMPLQLGVVPLTLALAAIVLGWKRREARGELAFWGGVTLAALFLMTSASIPIWQTVPLLSLVQFPWRFLAITAVSLALLGGRIPLVMEDFGANGA
;
A
#
# COMPACT_ATOMS: atom_id res chain seq x y z
N MET A 1 -15.18 -47.33 31.35
CA MET A 1 -14.74 -47.07 29.95
C MET A 1 -14.97 -45.62 29.58
N PRO A 2 -13.94 -44.75 29.59
CA PRO A 2 -14.02 -43.40 29.02
C PRO A 2 -12.80 -43.07 28.14
N LYS A 3 -12.48 -43.92 27.14
CA LYS A 3 -11.37 -43.67 26.19
C LYS A 3 -11.80 -43.07 24.84
N VAL A 4 -13.10 -43.07 24.52
CA VAL A 4 -13.59 -42.74 23.16
C VAL A 4 -13.79 -41.23 22.92
N ARG A 5 -13.80 -40.40 23.97
CA ARG A 5 -14.08 -38.95 23.82
C ARG A 5 -12.85 -38.10 23.48
N TRP A 6 -11.65 -38.57 23.80
CA TRP A 6 -10.40 -37.82 23.56
C TRP A 6 -9.84 -37.94 22.14
N GLU A 7 -10.23 -38.96 21.37
CA GLU A 7 -9.72 -39.14 20.01
C GLU A 7 -10.48 -38.28 18.97
N ARG A 8 -11.77 -37.99 19.20
CA ARG A 8 -12.54 -37.09 18.30
C ARG A 8 -12.14 -35.61 18.41
N GLU A 9 -11.52 -35.19 19.51
CA GLU A 9 -11.02 -33.81 19.62
C GLU A 9 -9.68 -33.61 18.90
N LYS A 10 -8.91 -34.68 18.65
CA LYS A 10 -7.67 -34.60 17.85
C LYS A 10 -7.93 -34.49 16.35
N GLU A 11 -9.05 -35.05 15.86
CA GLU A 11 -9.44 -34.93 14.45
C GLU A 11 -9.99 -33.54 14.09
N CYS A 12 -10.43 -32.74 15.07
CA CYS A 12 -10.89 -31.37 14.83
C CYS A 12 -9.72 -30.34 14.73
N PHE A 13 -8.51 -30.75 15.09
CA PHE A 13 -7.28 -29.94 14.98
C PHE A 13 -6.38 -30.34 13.80
N SER A 14 -6.69 -31.44 13.10
CA SER A 14 -5.99 -31.86 11.89
C SER A 14 -6.66 -31.34 10.62
N GLY A 15 -7.05 -30.06 10.61
CA GLY A 15 -7.28 -29.33 9.37
C GLY A 15 -6.02 -29.41 8.52
N GLN A 16 -6.08 -30.23 7.46
CA GLN A 16 -5.02 -30.53 6.51
C GLN A 16 -4.08 -29.34 6.30
N ARG A 17 -2.86 -29.42 6.86
CA ARG A 17 -1.74 -28.62 6.36
C ARG A 17 -1.46 -29.09 4.94
N ARG A 18 -2.15 -28.51 3.95
CA ARG A 18 -1.77 -28.63 2.54
C ARG A 18 -0.28 -28.34 2.45
N SER A 19 0.47 -29.27 1.86
CA SER A 19 1.93 -29.26 1.79
C SER A 19 2.45 -27.91 1.29
N ARG A 20 3.01 -27.15 2.22
CA ARG A 20 3.63 -25.84 1.98
C ARG A 20 4.94 -26.09 1.25
N CYS A 21 5.00 -25.74 -0.03
CA CYS A 21 6.24 -25.27 -0.62
C CYS A 21 6.07 -23.76 -0.87
N PRO A 22 6.33 -22.91 0.13
CA PRO A 22 6.36 -21.46 -0.06
C PRO A 22 7.43 -21.09 -1.10
N GLU A 23 8.52 -21.86 -1.12
CA GLU A 23 9.70 -21.66 -1.95
C GLU A 23 9.36 -21.59 -3.45
N LYS A 24 8.59 -22.54 -3.99
CA LYS A 24 8.26 -22.53 -5.42
C LYS A 24 7.45 -21.30 -5.84
N HIS A 25 6.52 -20.85 -5.01
CA HIS A 25 5.68 -19.70 -5.33
C HIS A 25 6.44 -18.38 -5.17
N LEU A 26 7.32 -18.29 -4.17
CA LEU A 26 8.21 -17.14 -4.02
C LEU A 26 9.19 -17.01 -5.19
N ILE A 27 9.72 -18.13 -5.71
CA ILE A 27 10.53 -18.12 -6.94
C ILE A 27 9.70 -17.59 -8.12
N LEU A 28 8.44 -18.01 -8.28
CA LEU A 28 7.57 -17.46 -9.31
C LEU A 28 7.32 -15.96 -9.13
N VAL A 29 7.09 -15.50 -7.89
CA VAL A 29 6.94 -14.07 -7.60
C VAL A 29 8.20 -13.32 -8.01
N LEU A 30 9.39 -13.77 -7.60
CA LEU A 30 10.65 -13.14 -8.00
C LEU A 30 10.86 -13.14 -9.52
N LEU A 31 10.62 -14.28 -10.17
CA LEU A 31 10.76 -14.43 -11.62
C LEU A 31 9.83 -13.48 -12.37
N PHE A 32 8.53 -13.50 -12.06
CA PHE A 32 7.56 -12.69 -12.78
C PHE A 32 7.63 -11.21 -12.44
N THR A 33 8.00 -10.83 -11.21
CA THR A 33 8.17 -9.42 -10.85
C THR A 33 9.49 -8.85 -11.37
N SER A 34 10.47 -9.70 -11.74
CA SER A 34 11.76 -9.23 -12.25
C SER A 34 11.64 -8.31 -13.45
N PHE A 35 10.80 -8.62 -14.43
CA PHE A 35 10.62 -7.76 -15.60
C PHE A 35 10.12 -6.35 -15.25
N ALA A 36 9.41 -6.18 -14.12
CA ALA A 36 8.94 -4.89 -13.66
C ALA A 36 10.04 -4.04 -13.03
N TRP A 37 11.04 -4.62 -12.36
CA TRP A 37 12.11 -3.86 -11.68
C TRP A 37 13.47 -3.92 -12.39
N MET A 38 13.68 -4.85 -13.31
CA MET A 38 14.90 -4.98 -14.12
C MET A 38 15.30 -3.69 -14.87
N PRO A 39 14.38 -2.84 -15.37
CA PRO A 39 14.77 -1.56 -15.98
C PRO A 39 15.59 -0.66 -15.06
N LEU A 40 15.47 -0.79 -13.73
CA LEU A 40 16.30 -0.05 -12.77
C LEU A 40 17.79 -0.38 -12.88
N LEU A 41 18.12 -1.58 -13.35
CA LEU A 41 19.51 -2.01 -13.52
C LEU A 41 20.20 -1.36 -14.72
N ALA A 42 19.44 -0.75 -15.64
CA ALA A 42 19.99 -0.05 -16.80
C ALA A 42 20.89 1.13 -16.36
N PRO A 43 21.94 1.48 -17.11
CA PRO A 43 22.77 2.63 -16.79
C PRO A 43 21.97 3.94 -16.85
N GLY A 44 22.37 4.93 -16.04
CA GLY A 44 21.73 6.25 -16.00
C GLY A 44 20.47 6.31 -15.12
N TYR A 45 19.69 7.38 -15.27
CA TYR A 45 18.47 7.63 -14.49
C TYR A 45 17.39 8.27 -15.37
N PHE A 46 16.12 7.95 -15.13
CA PHE A 46 14.99 8.42 -15.93
C PHE A 46 14.57 9.86 -15.56
N LEU A 47 15.49 10.81 -15.78
CA LEU A 47 15.37 12.24 -15.43
C LEU A 47 14.19 12.99 -16.06
N LYS A 48 13.48 12.38 -17.02
CA LYS A 48 12.29 12.95 -17.66
C LYS A 48 10.99 12.66 -16.88
N ALA A 49 11.00 11.73 -15.92
CA ALA A 49 9.86 11.46 -15.07
C ALA A 49 9.60 12.62 -14.10
N HIS A 50 8.35 12.73 -13.63
CA HIS A 50 7.81 13.94 -12.98
C HIS A 50 8.65 14.43 -11.79
N ASP A 51 9.01 13.52 -10.89
CA ASP A 51 9.73 13.77 -9.64
C ASP A 51 11.17 13.22 -9.65
N ALA A 52 11.69 12.83 -10.82
CA ALA A 52 13.01 12.19 -10.91
C ALA A 52 14.12 13.09 -10.35
N ARG A 53 14.08 14.39 -10.64
CA ARG A 53 15.07 15.33 -10.10
C ARG A 53 14.95 15.45 -8.58
N HIS A 54 13.74 15.49 -8.03
CA HIS A 54 13.49 15.56 -6.59
C HIS A 54 14.07 14.35 -5.87
N SER A 55 13.86 13.14 -6.38
CA SER A 55 14.37 11.91 -5.74
C SER A 55 15.90 11.88 -5.58
N LEU A 56 16.66 12.44 -6.53
CA LEU A 56 18.12 12.54 -6.45
C LEU A 56 18.57 13.72 -5.59
N PHE A 57 18.05 14.91 -5.89
CA PHE A 57 18.48 16.14 -5.24
C PHE A 57 18.11 16.15 -3.74
N PHE A 58 16.96 15.59 -3.37
CA PHE A 58 16.61 15.47 -1.95
C PHE A 58 17.57 14.52 -1.23
N LEU A 59 18.07 13.45 -1.87
CA LEU A 59 19.09 12.60 -1.25
C LEU A 59 20.43 13.34 -1.09
N VAL A 60 20.83 14.19 -2.04
CA VAL A 60 22.04 15.02 -1.92
C VAL A 60 21.95 15.93 -0.70
N GLU A 61 20.83 16.65 -0.53
CA GLU A 61 20.60 17.50 0.65
C GLU A 61 20.55 16.69 1.94
N PHE A 62 19.99 15.47 1.88
CA PHE A 62 19.87 14.60 3.04
C PHE A 62 21.24 14.08 3.50
N ASP A 63 22.09 13.61 2.58
CA ASP A 63 23.48 13.20 2.83
C ASP A 63 24.28 14.36 3.42
N GLN A 64 24.20 15.55 2.80
CA GLN A 64 24.91 16.74 3.29
C GLN A 64 24.50 17.09 4.73
N ALA A 65 23.19 17.10 5.04
CA ALA A 65 22.71 17.36 6.39
C ALA A 65 23.22 16.32 7.41
N ILE A 66 23.27 15.04 7.04
CA ILE A 66 23.83 13.98 7.90
C ILE A 66 25.33 14.20 8.13
N ARG A 67 26.09 14.56 7.10
CA ARG A 67 27.53 14.87 7.19
C ARG A 67 27.82 16.08 8.07
N ASP A 68 26.93 17.05 8.07
CA ASP A 68 26.99 18.24 8.93
C ASP A 68 26.58 17.95 10.38
N GLY A 69 26.25 16.69 10.71
CA GLY A 69 25.94 16.22 12.07
C GLY A 69 24.46 16.23 12.41
N ALA A 70 23.57 16.55 11.45
CA ALA A 70 22.13 16.52 11.67
C ALA A 70 21.58 15.10 11.44
N PHE A 71 21.65 14.22 12.45
CA PHE A 71 21.12 12.85 12.40
C PHE A 71 19.64 12.75 12.01
N TYR A 72 18.88 13.81 12.24
CA TYR A 72 17.52 14.00 11.73
C TYR A 72 17.50 15.26 10.86
N PRO A 73 17.74 15.14 9.54
CA PRO A 73 17.71 16.27 8.63
C PRO A 73 16.38 17.01 8.71
N ARG A 74 16.43 18.33 8.66
CA ARG A 74 15.25 19.22 8.70
C ARG A 74 15.31 20.28 7.62
N TRP A 75 16.48 20.89 7.49
CA TRP A 75 16.76 21.99 6.59
C TRP A 75 17.62 21.51 5.42
N ALA A 76 17.15 21.75 4.20
CA ALA A 76 17.92 21.53 2.97
C ALA A 76 18.56 22.87 2.59
N ILE A 77 19.89 22.98 2.66
CA ILE A 77 20.60 24.26 2.67
C ILE A 77 20.74 24.88 1.28
N ASP A 78 20.92 24.09 0.22
CA ASP A 78 21.12 24.64 -1.12
C ASP A 78 19.79 24.96 -1.84
N GLN A 79 18.67 24.56 -1.23
CA GLN A 79 17.34 24.90 -1.74
C GLN A 79 17.05 26.39 -1.69
N ALA A 80 16.09 26.82 -2.50
CA ALA A 80 15.70 28.22 -2.63
C ALA A 80 16.89 29.15 -2.91
N VAL A 81 17.83 28.75 -3.78
CA VAL A 81 19.03 29.54 -4.14
C VAL A 81 19.94 29.79 -2.92
N GLY A 82 20.10 28.79 -2.05
CA GLY A 82 20.97 28.86 -0.87
C GLY A 82 20.37 29.57 0.35
N TYR A 83 19.11 30.03 0.29
CA TYR A 83 18.37 30.47 1.48
C TYR A 83 17.93 29.29 2.36
N GLY A 84 17.89 28.10 1.76
CA GLY A 84 17.46 26.85 2.34
C GLY A 84 15.95 26.70 2.46
N TYR A 85 15.52 25.47 2.72
CA TYR A 85 14.11 25.08 2.76
C TYR A 85 13.87 24.02 3.84
N PRO A 86 12.78 24.11 4.64
CA PRO A 86 12.47 23.14 5.69
C PRO A 86 11.89 21.81 5.14
N LEU A 87 12.52 21.26 4.10
CA LEU A 87 11.99 20.13 3.33
C LEU A 87 11.63 18.95 4.23
N PHE A 88 12.56 18.51 5.07
CA PHE A 88 12.43 17.28 5.85
C PHE A 88 11.64 17.47 7.16
N VAL A 89 11.18 18.69 7.44
CA VAL A 89 10.12 18.96 8.44
C VAL A 89 8.75 18.58 7.89
N PHE A 90 8.51 18.81 6.59
CA PHE A 90 7.20 18.61 5.94
C PHE A 90 7.13 17.41 4.99
N TYR A 91 8.27 16.78 4.70
CA TYR A 91 8.37 15.60 3.88
C TYR A 91 8.85 14.41 4.72
N ALA A 92 8.11 13.31 4.69
CA ALA A 92 8.37 12.15 5.53
C ALA A 92 9.73 11.49 5.16
N PRO A 93 10.62 11.22 6.13
CA PRO A 93 12.04 11.01 5.83
C PRO A 93 12.45 9.56 5.53
N LEU A 94 11.60 8.55 5.78
CA LEU A 94 12.04 7.15 5.79
C LEU A 94 12.59 6.67 4.45
N ALA A 95 12.00 7.11 3.33
CA ALA A 95 12.50 6.76 2.00
C ALA A 95 13.93 7.28 1.77
N TYR A 96 14.25 8.48 2.29
CA TYR A 96 15.58 9.07 2.19
C TYR A 96 16.55 8.45 3.19
N TYR A 97 16.12 8.07 4.40
CA TYR A 97 16.97 7.28 5.28
C TYR A 97 17.40 5.94 4.67
N ILE A 98 16.50 5.27 3.95
CA ILE A 98 16.82 4.02 3.25
C ILE A 98 17.79 4.28 2.11
N ALA A 99 17.56 5.33 1.31
CA ALA A 99 18.47 5.69 0.23
C ALA A 99 19.85 6.11 0.77
N GLU A 100 19.88 6.88 1.85
CA GLU A 100 21.09 7.30 2.55
C GLU A 100 21.88 6.09 3.07
N ALA A 101 21.20 5.10 3.65
CA ALA A 101 21.87 3.86 4.06
C ALA A 101 22.59 3.17 2.90
N PHE A 102 22.00 3.13 1.69
CA PHE A 102 22.70 2.64 0.51
C PHE A 102 23.86 3.56 0.10
N HIS A 103 23.68 4.88 0.16
CA HIS A 103 24.74 5.82 -0.19
C HIS A 103 25.97 5.67 0.73
N LEU A 104 25.76 5.56 2.04
CA LEU A 104 26.79 5.32 3.04
C LEU A 104 27.50 3.97 2.89
N LEU A 105 26.85 2.98 2.26
CA LEU A 105 27.49 1.72 1.87
C LEU A 105 28.40 1.84 0.62
N GLY A 106 28.53 3.05 0.05
CA GLY A 106 29.42 3.35 -1.06
C GLY A 106 28.75 3.39 -2.44
N PHE A 107 27.42 3.24 -2.52
CA PHE A 107 26.69 3.39 -3.78
C PHE A 107 26.58 4.87 -4.17
N SER A 108 26.59 5.18 -5.47
CA SER A 108 26.30 6.55 -5.92
C SER A 108 24.86 6.96 -5.56
N ILE A 109 24.57 8.26 -5.46
CA ILE A 109 23.22 8.80 -5.20
C ILE A 109 22.17 8.18 -6.12
N THR A 110 22.47 8.05 -7.41
CA THR A 110 21.57 7.41 -8.38
C THR A 110 21.31 5.94 -8.06
N TRP A 111 22.34 5.17 -7.70
CA TRP A 111 22.18 3.77 -7.34
C TRP A 111 21.46 3.61 -6.00
N ALA A 112 21.74 4.45 -5.03
CA ALA A 112 21.04 4.48 -3.75
C ALA A 112 19.52 4.64 -3.94
N VAL A 113 19.10 5.62 -4.74
CA VAL A 113 17.67 5.82 -5.04
C VAL A 113 17.06 4.64 -5.81
N LYS A 114 17.78 4.09 -6.80
CA LYS A 114 17.32 2.88 -7.52
C LYS A 114 17.18 1.67 -6.62
N LEU A 115 18.11 1.46 -5.69
CA LEU A 115 18.05 0.38 -4.71
C LEU A 115 16.87 0.55 -3.76
N THR A 116 16.52 1.79 -3.39
CA THR A 116 15.29 2.08 -2.64
C THR A 116 14.03 1.74 -3.44
N PHE A 117 13.96 2.07 -4.74
CA PHE A 117 12.87 1.62 -5.60
C PHE A 117 12.81 0.09 -5.72
N LEU A 118 13.95 -0.58 -5.91
CA LEU A 118 14.03 -2.03 -5.96
C LEU A 118 13.54 -2.66 -4.65
N LEU A 119 13.92 -2.08 -3.51
CA LEU A 119 13.41 -2.50 -2.21
C LEU A 119 11.89 -2.35 -2.15
N GLY A 120 11.33 -1.23 -2.62
CA GLY A 120 9.89 -1.00 -2.70
C GLY A 120 9.17 -2.07 -3.52
N PHE A 121 9.70 -2.42 -4.69
CA PHE A 121 9.18 -3.50 -5.54
C PHE A 121 9.15 -4.84 -4.80
N LEU A 122 10.30 -5.26 -4.26
CA LEU A 122 10.44 -6.57 -3.62
C LEU A 122 9.61 -6.64 -2.33
N ALA A 123 9.67 -5.61 -1.50
CA ALA A 123 8.89 -5.53 -0.27
C ALA A 123 7.39 -5.54 -0.57
N GLY A 124 6.93 -4.80 -1.57
CA GLY A 124 5.52 -4.76 -1.97
C GLY A 124 5.02 -6.09 -2.53
N ALA A 125 5.78 -6.70 -3.45
CA ALA A 125 5.46 -8.01 -4.01
C ALA A 125 5.40 -9.09 -2.91
N PHE A 126 6.37 -9.12 -2.00
CA PHE A 126 6.37 -10.09 -0.90
C PHE A 126 5.28 -9.83 0.13
N ALA A 127 5.04 -8.58 0.51
CA ALA A 127 3.97 -8.25 1.44
C ALA A 127 2.59 -8.64 0.86
N MET A 128 2.36 -8.38 -0.43
CA MET A 128 1.14 -8.81 -1.11
C MET A 128 1.04 -10.34 -1.20
N TYR A 129 2.15 -11.02 -1.54
CA TYR A 129 2.21 -12.48 -1.57
C TYR A 129 1.82 -13.08 -0.23
N PHE A 130 2.44 -12.66 0.86
CA PHE A 130 2.17 -13.18 2.20
C PHE A 130 0.78 -12.81 2.72
N LEU A 131 0.25 -11.64 2.35
CA LEU A 131 -1.13 -11.27 2.66
C LEU A 131 -2.12 -12.24 2.01
N ALA A 132 -2.04 -12.43 0.69
CA ALA A 132 -2.95 -13.30 -0.04
C ALA A 132 -2.70 -14.78 0.24
N GLU A 133 -1.47 -15.20 0.55
CA GLU A 133 -1.15 -16.56 0.98
C GLU A 133 -1.77 -16.89 2.34
N ASP A 134 -1.74 -15.96 3.30
CA ASP A 134 -2.38 -16.16 4.60
C ASP A 134 -3.90 -16.32 4.50
N VAL A 135 -4.52 -15.71 3.47
CA VAL A 135 -5.97 -15.77 3.29
C VAL A 135 -6.39 -16.99 2.46
N TRP A 136 -5.68 -17.28 1.37
CA TRP A 136 -6.16 -18.22 0.33
C TRP A 136 -5.12 -19.23 -0.18
N GLY A 137 -3.86 -19.16 0.27
CA GLY A 137 -2.78 -20.10 -0.08
C GLY A 137 -1.77 -19.61 -1.12
N GLY A 138 -0.76 -20.43 -1.42
CA GLY A 138 0.43 -19.99 -2.16
C GLY A 138 0.18 -19.56 -3.61
N ARG A 139 -0.73 -20.24 -4.34
CA ARG A 139 -1.05 -19.90 -5.75
C ARG A 139 -1.72 -18.53 -5.86
N THR A 140 -2.66 -18.27 -4.96
CA THR A 140 -3.37 -16.99 -4.89
C THR A 140 -2.44 -15.87 -4.43
N GLY A 141 -1.53 -16.18 -3.48
CA GLY A 141 -0.45 -15.29 -3.09
C GLY A 141 0.41 -14.86 -4.27
N ALA A 142 0.88 -15.82 -5.08
CA ALA A 142 1.75 -15.54 -6.21
C ALA A 142 1.04 -14.66 -7.26
N LEU A 143 -0.19 -15.01 -7.62
CA LEU A 143 -0.96 -14.23 -8.60
C LEU A 143 -1.27 -12.82 -8.09
N ALA A 144 -1.67 -12.67 -6.81
CA ALA A 144 -1.91 -11.35 -6.22
C ALA A 144 -0.66 -10.45 -6.25
N ALA A 145 0.51 -11.00 -5.93
CA ALA A 145 1.77 -10.25 -5.97
C ALA A 145 2.14 -9.78 -7.39
N VAL A 146 1.93 -10.64 -8.40
CA VAL A 146 2.13 -10.27 -9.81
C VAL A 146 1.13 -9.18 -10.22
N LEU A 147 -0.16 -9.36 -9.97
CA LEU A 147 -1.19 -8.37 -10.31
C LEU A 147 -0.95 -7.02 -9.62
N PHE A 148 -0.48 -7.03 -8.37
CA PHE A 148 -0.13 -5.82 -7.64
C PHE A 148 1.08 -5.11 -8.26
N THR A 149 2.14 -5.86 -8.59
CA THR A 149 3.37 -5.31 -9.17
C THR A 149 3.13 -4.67 -10.54
N TYR A 150 2.26 -5.29 -11.35
CA TYR A 150 1.89 -4.82 -12.69
C TYR A 150 0.60 -3.99 -12.73
N ALA A 151 0.04 -3.63 -11.56
CA ALA A 151 -1.07 -2.68 -11.54
C ALA A 151 -0.60 -1.39 -12.21
N PRO A 152 -1.34 -0.81 -13.18
CA PRO A 152 -0.83 0.30 -13.97
C PRO A 152 -0.37 1.47 -13.11
N TYR A 153 -1.11 1.80 -12.06
CA TYR A 153 -0.73 2.90 -11.17
C TYR A 153 0.57 2.63 -10.39
N HIS A 154 0.87 1.38 -10.02
CA HIS A 154 2.17 1.03 -9.41
C HIS A 154 3.33 1.27 -10.40
N LEU A 155 3.13 0.95 -11.68
CA LEU A 155 4.13 1.21 -12.73
C LEU A 155 4.23 2.70 -13.10
N VAL A 156 3.11 3.43 -13.12
CA VAL A 156 3.07 4.89 -13.32
C VAL A 156 3.85 5.59 -12.22
N ASP A 157 3.67 5.16 -10.98
CA ASP A 157 4.27 5.81 -9.81
C ASP A 157 5.80 5.82 -9.84
N ILE A 158 6.41 4.77 -10.40
CA ILE A 158 7.85 4.75 -10.65
C ILE A 158 8.24 5.27 -12.04
N TYR A 159 7.66 4.78 -13.13
CA TYR A 159 8.21 5.00 -14.48
C TYR A 159 7.70 6.28 -15.17
N VAL A 160 6.59 6.84 -14.71
CA VAL A 160 6.08 8.12 -15.21
C VAL A 160 6.35 9.21 -14.17
N ARG A 161 6.08 8.92 -12.90
CA ARG A 161 6.18 9.88 -11.82
C ARG A 161 7.52 9.90 -11.13
N CYS A 162 8.17 8.75 -10.94
CA CYS A 162 9.36 8.64 -10.10
C CYS A 162 9.14 9.13 -8.66
N ALA A 163 7.95 8.87 -8.11
CA ALA A 163 7.55 9.33 -6.78
C ALA A 163 8.10 8.41 -5.68
N LEU A 164 9.38 8.55 -5.33
CA LEU A 164 10.12 7.64 -4.44
C LEU A 164 9.39 7.27 -3.14
N ALA A 165 8.91 8.27 -2.42
CA ALA A 165 8.21 8.07 -1.15
C ALA A 165 6.86 7.38 -1.33
N GLU A 166 6.06 7.82 -2.31
CA GLU A 166 4.76 7.20 -2.58
C GLU A 166 4.95 5.73 -3.00
N PHE A 167 5.90 5.45 -3.88
CA PHE A 167 6.18 4.12 -4.38
C PHE A 167 6.63 3.17 -3.26
N LEU A 168 7.51 3.62 -2.37
CA LEU A 168 7.90 2.80 -1.22
C LEU A 168 6.71 2.59 -0.27
N ALA A 169 5.84 3.58 -0.10
CA ALA A 169 4.65 3.48 0.74
C ALA A 169 3.66 2.40 0.27
N PHE A 170 3.61 2.09 -1.03
CA PHE A 170 2.80 0.98 -1.55
C PHE A 170 3.15 -0.36 -0.89
N SER A 171 4.42 -0.60 -0.57
CA SER A 171 4.85 -1.84 0.08
C SER A 171 4.27 -2.01 1.49
N PHE A 172 4.05 -0.90 2.19
CA PHE A 172 3.53 -0.92 3.55
C PHE A 172 2.01 -1.13 3.61
N ILE A 173 1.26 -0.87 2.53
CA ILE A 173 -0.19 -1.11 2.51
C ILE A 173 -0.52 -2.61 2.76
N PRO A 174 -0.07 -3.57 1.92
CA PRO A 174 -0.33 -4.98 2.17
C PRO A 174 0.38 -5.49 3.43
N LEU A 175 1.54 -4.92 3.80
CA LEU A 175 2.24 -5.30 5.02
C LEU A 175 1.44 -4.94 6.27
N CYS A 176 0.83 -3.74 6.32
CA CYS A 176 -0.06 -3.33 7.41
C CYS A 176 -1.29 -4.24 7.46
N LEU A 177 -1.95 -4.49 6.33
CA LEU A 177 -3.10 -5.40 6.27
C LEU A 177 -2.74 -6.80 6.81
N LEU A 178 -1.57 -7.34 6.44
CA LEU A 178 -1.08 -8.62 6.95
C LEU A 178 -0.79 -8.56 8.46
N ALA A 179 -0.06 -7.55 8.93
CA ALA A 179 0.33 -7.43 10.34
C ALA A 179 -0.88 -7.30 11.26
N PHE A 180 -1.85 -6.44 10.90
CA PHE A 180 -3.10 -6.27 11.67
C PHE A 180 -3.99 -7.51 11.60
N ARG A 181 -4.04 -8.22 10.46
CA ARG A 181 -4.73 -9.52 10.37
C ARG A 181 -4.13 -10.54 11.34
N LYS A 182 -2.80 -10.70 11.31
CA LYS A 182 -2.09 -11.62 12.21
C LYS A 182 -2.27 -11.26 13.68
N LEU A 183 -2.36 -9.96 13.98
CA LEU A 183 -2.67 -9.44 15.31
C LEU A 183 -4.07 -9.85 15.74
N MET A 184 -5.09 -9.65 14.89
CA MET A 184 -6.47 -10.01 15.19
C MET A 184 -6.69 -11.52 15.36
N GLN A 185 -5.98 -12.34 14.59
CA GLN A 185 -6.07 -13.81 14.67
C GLN A 185 -5.44 -14.39 15.95
N GLY A 186 -4.48 -13.70 16.55
CA GLY A 186 -3.81 -14.15 17.76
C GLY A 186 -3.12 -12.99 18.48
N PRO A 187 -3.87 -12.19 19.24
CA PRO A 187 -3.40 -10.95 19.85
C PRO A 187 -2.20 -11.20 20.77
N SER A 188 -1.15 -10.40 20.63
CA SER A 188 0.02 -10.41 21.50
C SER A 188 0.77 -9.10 21.39
N ILE A 189 1.51 -8.73 22.43
CA ILE A 189 2.34 -7.52 22.44
C ILE A 189 3.32 -7.54 21.28
N ARG A 190 4.00 -8.67 21.02
CA ARG A 190 4.94 -8.80 19.89
C ARG A 190 4.29 -8.46 18.55
N LYS A 191 3.08 -8.96 18.29
CA LYS A 191 2.37 -8.65 17.03
C LYS A 191 1.85 -7.20 17.00
N ALA A 192 1.44 -6.65 18.15
CA ALA A 192 1.04 -5.24 18.24
C ALA A 192 2.23 -4.32 17.92
N VAL A 193 3.41 -4.67 18.41
CA VAL A 193 4.68 -4.00 18.10
C VAL A 193 4.97 -4.06 16.60
N LEU A 194 4.93 -5.25 16.00
CA LEU A 194 5.15 -5.41 14.55
C LEU A 194 4.14 -4.62 13.70
N ALA A 195 2.86 -4.64 14.06
CA ALA A 195 1.81 -3.87 13.40
C ALA A 195 2.02 -2.35 13.56
N GLY A 196 2.41 -1.91 14.76
CA GLY A 196 2.73 -0.52 15.05
C GLY A 196 3.95 -0.02 14.26
N PHE A 197 5.00 -0.83 14.14
CA PHE A 197 6.16 -0.52 13.30
C PHE A 197 5.80 -0.44 11.82
N ALA A 198 4.98 -1.36 11.30
CA ALA A 198 4.53 -1.32 9.91
C ALA A 198 3.74 -0.04 9.60
N LEU A 199 2.83 0.35 10.51
CA LEU A 199 2.05 1.57 10.35
C LEU A 199 2.90 2.85 10.55
N ALA A 200 3.83 2.86 11.50
CA ALA A 200 4.78 3.96 11.67
C ALA A 200 5.65 4.14 10.42
N ALA A 201 6.13 3.03 9.84
CA ALA A 201 6.92 3.06 8.62
C ALA A 201 6.12 3.65 7.44
N LEU A 202 4.84 3.29 7.31
CA LEU A 202 3.96 3.92 6.31
C LEU A 202 3.84 5.45 6.53
N ILE A 203 3.60 5.89 7.76
CA ILE A 203 3.49 7.33 8.10
C ILE A 203 4.81 8.07 7.81
N LEU A 204 5.94 7.49 8.22
CA LEU A 204 7.28 8.04 8.02
C LEU A 204 7.77 7.93 6.56
N THR A 205 7.09 7.17 5.71
CA THR A 205 7.39 7.07 4.28
C THR A 205 6.56 8.06 3.47
N HIS A 206 5.24 8.06 3.63
CA HIS A 206 4.36 8.94 2.86
C HIS A 206 3.04 9.19 3.60
N GLN A 207 2.89 10.38 4.17
CA GLN A 207 1.74 10.77 4.98
C GLN A 207 0.42 10.78 4.21
N ILE A 208 0.44 11.09 2.91
CA ILE A 208 -0.76 11.13 2.09
C ILE A 208 -1.28 9.70 1.85
N THR A 209 -0.39 8.74 1.60
CA THR A 209 -0.77 7.32 1.49
C THR A 209 -1.28 6.81 2.83
N ALA A 210 -0.64 7.18 3.95
CA ALA A 210 -1.12 6.83 5.28
C ALA A 210 -2.53 7.36 5.55
N LEU A 211 -2.81 8.62 5.17
CA LEU A 211 -4.12 9.25 5.33
C LEU A 211 -5.22 8.53 4.53
N MET A 212 -4.95 8.20 3.26
CA MET A 212 -5.89 7.44 2.42
C MET A 212 -6.10 6.01 2.93
N PHE A 213 -5.05 5.38 3.46
CA PHE A 213 -5.07 4.00 3.92
C PHE A 213 -5.72 3.83 5.31
N ALA A 214 -5.62 4.82 6.20
CA ALA A 214 -6.17 4.75 7.55
C ALA A 214 -7.66 4.32 7.62
N PRO A 215 -8.60 4.91 6.84
CA PRO A 215 -9.99 4.46 6.85
C PRO A 215 -10.15 3.03 6.30
N LEU A 216 -9.35 2.63 5.31
CA LEU A 216 -9.34 1.26 4.81
C LEU A 216 -8.86 0.28 5.89
N LEU A 217 -7.79 0.59 6.61
CA LEU A 217 -7.27 -0.24 7.68
C LEU A 217 -8.32 -0.40 8.79
N GLY A 218 -8.99 0.68 9.19
CA GLY A 218 -10.10 0.64 10.14
C GLY A 218 -11.24 -0.27 9.66
N ALA A 219 -11.69 -0.08 8.42
CA ALA A 219 -12.73 -0.91 7.81
C ALA A 219 -12.31 -2.38 7.73
N TYR A 220 -11.04 -2.68 7.42
CA TYR A 220 -10.51 -4.04 7.35
C TYR A 220 -10.45 -4.71 8.72
N VAL A 221 -10.04 -4.00 9.77
CA VAL A 221 -10.08 -4.52 11.15
C VAL A 221 -11.52 -4.82 11.56
N LEU A 222 -12.47 -3.93 11.27
CA LEU A 222 -13.89 -4.16 11.54
C LEU A 222 -14.44 -5.36 10.76
N PHE A 223 -14.03 -5.53 9.50
CA PHE A 223 -14.37 -6.68 8.68
C PHE A 223 -13.84 -7.99 9.29
N GLU A 224 -12.57 -8.03 9.74
CA GLU A 224 -12.00 -9.21 10.40
C GLU A 224 -12.71 -9.53 11.73
N VAL A 225 -13.13 -8.51 12.49
CA VAL A 225 -13.97 -8.68 13.69
C VAL A 225 -15.33 -9.27 13.32
N ALA A 226 -15.99 -8.74 12.30
CA ALA A 226 -17.30 -9.23 11.85
C ALA A 226 -17.22 -10.69 11.38
N ARG A 227 -16.19 -11.04 10.61
CA ARG A 227 -15.91 -12.41 10.16
C ARG A 227 -15.68 -13.38 11.33
N SER A 228 -15.12 -12.89 12.43
CA SER A 228 -14.80 -13.69 13.61
C SER A 228 -15.99 -14.01 14.52
N LYS A 229 -17.13 -13.30 14.37
CA LYS A 229 -18.32 -13.43 15.25
C LYS A 229 -19.17 -14.68 15.03
N GLY A 230 -18.87 -15.51 14.01
CA GLY A 230 -19.67 -16.70 13.65
C GLY A 230 -19.52 -17.94 14.56
N GLN A 231 -18.63 -17.94 15.57
CA GLN A 231 -18.39 -19.11 16.44
C GLN A 231 -18.21 -18.70 17.92
N VAL A 232 -18.80 -19.49 18.82
CA VAL A 232 -19.31 -19.14 20.17
C VAL A 232 -18.24 -18.77 21.23
N ILE A 233 -18.49 -17.69 21.97
CA ILE A 233 -17.90 -17.18 23.24
C ILE A 233 -16.36 -17.01 23.32
N CYS A 234 -15.54 -18.01 23.01
CA CYS A 234 -14.08 -17.95 23.11
C CYS A 234 -13.49 -16.90 22.14
N ARG A 235 -14.15 -16.67 20.99
CA ARG A 235 -13.75 -15.65 20.01
C ARG A 235 -14.13 -14.21 20.36
N ARG A 236 -15.08 -13.98 21.29
CA ARG A 236 -15.43 -12.60 21.71
C ARG A 236 -14.31 -11.97 22.55
N SER A 237 -13.74 -12.73 23.48
CA SER A 237 -12.56 -12.32 24.25
C SER A 237 -11.35 -12.08 23.32
N LEU A 238 -11.17 -12.95 22.33
CA LEU A 238 -10.12 -12.80 21.31
C LEU A 238 -10.30 -11.52 20.46
N ALA A 239 -11.53 -11.22 20.03
CA ALA A 239 -11.83 -10.01 19.26
C ALA A 239 -11.63 -8.73 20.09
N ALA A 240 -12.05 -8.73 21.37
CA ALA A 240 -11.83 -7.60 22.27
C ALA A 240 -10.32 -7.38 22.55
N SER A 241 -9.58 -8.46 22.81
CA SER A 241 -8.12 -8.41 22.96
C SER A 241 -7.44 -7.94 21.67
N GLY A 242 -7.90 -8.40 20.51
CA GLY A 242 -7.41 -7.96 19.20
C GLY A 242 -7.64 -6.47 18.95
N LEU A 243 -8.83 -5.96 19.29
CA LEU A 243 -9.14 -4.53 19.21
C LEU A 243 -8.28 -3.70 20.15
N LEU A 244 -8.12 -4.15 21.41
CA LEU A 244 -7.21 -3.48 22.36
C LEU A 244 -5.78 -3.43 21.81
N MET A 245 -5.26 -4.56 21.32
CA MET A 245 -3.92 -4.61 20.75
C MET A 245 -3.79 -3.80 19.46
N THR A 246 -4.86 -3.67 18.67
CA THR A 246 -4.93 -2.79 17.49
C THR A 246 -4.80 -1.33 17.90
N VAL A 247 -5.51 -0.92 18.96
CA VAL A 247 -5.40 0.44 19.53
C VAL A 247 -3.98 0.69 20.04
N LEU A 248 -3.40 -0.26 20.77
CA LEU A 248 -2.02 -0.16 21.25
C LEU A 248 -1.00 -0.07 20.10
N ALA A 249 -1.21 -0.84 19.02
CA ALA A 249 -0.40 -0.74 17.81
C ALA A 249 -0.51 0.64 17.15
N GLY A 250 -1.72 1.22 17.10
CA GLY A 250 -1.96 2.58 16.60
C GLY A 250 -1.27 3.65 17.47
N ILE A 251 -1.37 3.55 18.79
CA ILE A 251 -0.68 4.44 19.74
C ILE A 251 0.84 4.34 19.54
N LEU A 252 1.37 3.12 19.45
CA LEU A 252 2.79 2.90 19.18
C LEU A 252 3.21 3.52 17.85
N ALA A 253 2.41 3.36 16.79
CA ALA A 253 2.70 3.92 15.48
C ALA A 253 2.78 5.45 15.50
N LEU A 254 1.81 6.09 16.18
CA LEU A 254 1.79 7.55 16.38
C LEU A 254 2.97 8.01 17.24
N GLY A 255 3.35 7.25 18.26
CA GLY A 255 4.50 7.53 19.12
C GLY A 255 5.84 7.44 18.37
N ILE A 256 6.07 6.38 17.59
CA ILE A 256 7.29 6.21 16.79
C ILE A 256 7.39 7.31 15.73
N SER A 257 6.29 7.63 15.06
CA SER A 257 6.27 8.65 14.00
C SER A 257 6.17 10.09 14.53
N ALA A 258 6.08 10.30 15.85
CA ALA A 258 5.94 11.63 16.46
C ALA A 258 7.10 12.57 16.14
N ALA A 259 8.31 12.04 15.97
CA ALA A 259 9.48 12.83 15.57
C ALA A 259 9.29 13.55 14.22
N TYR A 260 8.39 13.05 13.38
CA TYR A 260 8.02 13.66 12.11
C TYR A 260 6.78 14.55 12.22
N TRP A 261 5.64 13.99 12.64
CA TRP A 261 4.37 14.71 12.52
C TRP A 261 4.21 15.82 13.57
N VAL A 262 4.87 15.73 14.73
CA VAL A 262 4.79 16.78 15.76
C VAL A 262 5.46 18.07 15.29
N PRO A 263 6.73 18.08 14.82
CA PRO A 263 7.33 19.28 14.23
C PRO A 263 6.56 19.78 13.01
N MET A 264 6.13 18.89 12.12
CA MET A 264 5.32 19.25 10.96
C MET A 264 4.07 20.05 11.36
N LEU A 265 3.32 19.61 12.39
CA LEU A 265 2.13 20.31 12.87
C LEU A 265 2.44 21.57 13.68
N ALA A 266 3.56 21.60 14.40
CA ALA A 266 3.98 22.75 15.19
C ALA A 266 4.49 23.90 14.30
N GLU A 267 5.18 23.54 13.20
CA GLU A 267 5.87 24.50 12.33
C GLU A 267 5.05 24.86 11.07
N ARG A 268 3.92 24.19 10.80
CA ARG A 268 3.10 24.47 9.62
C ARG A 268 2.66 25.93 9.50
N SER A 269 2.50 26.66 10.61
CA SER A 269 2.12 28.08 10.56
C SER A 269 3.20 29.00 10.00
N TYR A 270 4.45 28.52 9.89
CA TYR A 270 5.57 29.28 9.34
C TYR A 270 5.73 29.13 7.82
N ILE A 271 4.89 28.32 7.18
CA ILE A 271 4.88 28.13 5.72
C ILE A 271 3.55 28.55 5.11
N VAL A 272 3.57 28.87 3.81
CA VAL A 272 2.37 29.20 3.04
C VAL A 272 1.62 27.92 2.68
N GLN A 273 0.82 27.40 3.62
CA GLN A 273 0.10 26.14 3.47
C GLN A 273 -0.88 26.13 2.29
N GLU A 274 -1.42 27.30 1.91
CA GLU A 274 -2.36 27.43 0.79
C GLU A 274 -1.74 26.93 -0.52
N GLN A 275 -0.41 27.03 -0.68
CA GLN A 275 0.27 26.51 -1.87
C GLN A 275 0.08 25.00 -2.06
N TRP A 276 -0.15 24.25 -0.99
CA TRP A 276 -0.39 22.80 -1.07
C TRP A 276 -1.77 22.43 -1.60
N MET A 277 -2.67 23.41 -1.74
CA MET A 277 -4.09 23.20 -1.99
C MET A 277 -4.62 24.00 -3.18
N MET A 278 -3.79 24.90 -3.70
CA MET A 278 -4.13 25.84 -4.75
C MET A 278 -3.52 25.42 -6.09
N ALA A 279 -3.87 26.16 -7.15
CA ALA A 279 -3.36 25.95 -8.50
C ALA A 279 -3.51 24.48 -8.97
N LYS A 280 -2.39 23.77 -9.20
CA LYS A 280 -2.36 22.38 -9.65
C LYS A 280 -2.80 21.39 -8.56
N TYR A 281 -2.59 21.72 -7.28
CA TYR A 281 -2.89 20.85 -6.14
C TYR A 281 -4.35 20.95 -5.65
N ASN A 282 -5.17 21.77 -6.31
CA ASN A 282 -6.59 21.82 -6.02
C ASN A 282 -7.27 20.56 -6.57
N TYR A 283 -7.76 19.71 -5.65
CA TYR A 283 -8.45 18.45 -5.97
C TYR A 283 -9.62 18.61 -6.94
N GLN A 284 -10.30 19.75 -6.95
CA GLN A 284 -11.45 20.00 -7.82
C GLN A 284 -11.08 19.98 -9.31
N LYS A 285 -9.79 20.21 -9.62
CA LYS A 285 -9.24 20.18 -10.98
C LYS A 285 -8.69 18.81 -11.36
N GLN A 286 -8.78 17.81 -10.49
CA GLN A 286 -8.02 16.57 -10.57
C GLN A 286 -8.93 15.32 -10.46
N PHE A 287 -10.26 15.51 -10.60
CA PHE A 287 -11.20 14.40 -10.66
C PHE A 287 -11.07 13.64 -11.98
N VAL A 288 -11.28 12.33 -11.89
CA VAL A 288 -11.13 11.37 -12.99
C VAL A 288 -12.47 11.14 -13.67
N TYR A 289 -12.46 11.13 -15.00
CA TYR A 289 -13.61 10.77 -15.82
C TYR A 289 -13.70 9.25 -15.95
N LEU A 290 -14.92 8.70 -15.96
CA LEU A 290 -15.14 7.25 -15.93
C LEU A 290 -14.41 6.50 -17.04
N PHE A 291 -14.31 7.07 -18.25
CA PHE A 291 -13.64 6.43 -19.36
C PHE A 291 -12.11 6.32 -19.16
N GLN A 292 -11.49 7.23 -18.40
CA GLN A 292 -10.04 7.24 -18.15
C GLN A 292 -9.58 6.04 -17.30
N PHE A 293 -10.49 5.44 -16.51
CA PHE A 293 -10.20 4.18 -15.80
C PHE A 293 -9.98 2.99 -16.74
N PHE A 294 -10.45 3.10 -17.98
CA PHE A 294 -10.39 2.05 -19.00
C PHE A 294 -9.57 2.44 -20.22
N ASP A 295 -8.96 3.62 -20.22
CA ASP A 295 -8.13 4.10 -21.31
C ASP A 295 -6.81 3.31 -21.35
N PRO A 296 -6.55 2.52 -22.41
CA PRO A 296 -5.33 1.71 -22.48
C PRO A 296 -4.09 2.55 -22.82
N THR A 297 -4.23 3.84 -23.12
CA THR A 297 -3.11 4.69 -23.51
C THR A 297 -2.08 4.81 -22.38
N TRP A 298 -0.81 4.85 -22.78
CA TRP A 298 0.31 5.06 -21.89
C TRP A 298 1.13 6.23 -22.40
N ASP A 299 1.11 7.33 -21.64
CA ASP A 299 1.84 8.56 -21.93
C ASP A 299 2.56 9.01 -20.63
N TYR A 300 3.38 10.05 -20.74
CA TYR A 300 4.23 10.61 -19.68
C TYR A 300 3.77 12.01 -19.25
N GLY A 301 2.55 12.41 -19.66
CA GLY A 301 1.94 13.68 -19.28
C GLY A 301 1.72 13.81 -17.77
N TYR A 302 1.72 15.05 -17.29
CA TYR A 302 1.29 15.36 -15.93
C TYR A 302 -0.23 15.36 -15.85
N ALA A 303 -0.77 15.04 -14.67
CA ALA A 303 -2.20 15.20 -14.40
C ALA A 303 -2.66 16.65 -14.64
N ILE A 304 -3.70 16.80 -15.45
CA ILE A 304 -4.32 18.07 -15.81
C ILE A 304 -5.84 18.00 -15.66
N ALA A 305 -6.49 19.16 -15.62
CA ALA A 305 -7.94 19.21 -15.56
C ALA A 305 -8.56 18.84 -16.90
N GLY A 306 -9.60 18.03 -16.86
CA GLY A 306 -10.43 17.71 -18.01
C GLY A 306 -10.18 16.31 -18.61
N PRO A 307 -10.92 15.97 -19.67
CA PRO A 307 -10.88 14.64 -20.27
C PRO A 307 -9.60 14.36 -21.06
N ASP A 308 -8.87 15.40 -21.48
CA ASP A 308 -7.63 15.29 -22.27
C ASP A 308 -6.38 15.01 -21.41
N ASP A 309 -6.57 14.63 -20.14
CA ASP A 309 -5.47 14.23 -19.26
C ASP A 309 -4.75 13.00 -19.82
N ARG A 310 -3.43 13.14 -19.99
CA ARG A 310 -2.54 12.12 -20.55
C ARG A 310 -1.79 11.35 -19.47
N MET A 311 -2.03 11.63 -18.20
CA MET A 311 -1.53 10.77 -17.14
C MET A 311 -2.23 9.39 -17.23
N PRO A 312 -1.52 8.26 -17.16
CA PRO A 312 -2.18 6.96 -17.21
C PRO A 312 -2.99 6.71 -15.92
N LEU A 313 -4.31 6.82 -16.00
CA LEU A 313 -5.25 6.69 -14.88
C LEU A 313 -6.01 5.35 -14.86
N GLN A 314 -5.58 4.41 -15.69
CA GLN A 314 -6.27 3.14 -15.90
C GLN A 314 -6.13 2.15 -14.74
N LEU A 315 -7.16 1.32 -14.58
CA LEU A 315 -7.17 0.20 -13.61
C LEU A 315 -6.35 -1.00 -14.10
N GLY A 316 -6.22 -1.14 -15.42
CA GLY A 316 -5.60 -2.27 -16.10
C GLY A 316 -6.61 -3.38 -16.40
N VAL A 317 -6.67 -3.79 -17.67
CA VAL A 317 -7.63 -4.80 -18.14
C VAL A 317 -7.46 -6.14 -17.44
N VAL A 318 -6.22 -6.59 -17.22
CA VAL A 318 -5.94 -7.89 -16.58
C VAL A 318 -6.40 -7.94 -15.12
N PRO A 319 -5.96 -7.06 -14.19
CA PRO A 319 -6.43 -7.10 -12.81
C PRO A 319 -7.95 -6.88 -12.71
N LEU A 320 -8.53 -6.01 -13.55
CA LEU A 320 -9.97 -5.77 -13.55
C LEU A 320 -10.76 -7.02 -13.99
N THR A 321 -10.41 -7.64 -15.11
CA THR A 321 -11.11 -8.83 -15.64
C THR A 321 -11.01 -10.01 -14.66
N LEU A 322 -9.84 -10.26 -14.09
CA LEU A 322 -9.67 -11.31 -13.08
C LEU A 322 -10.44 -11.00 -11.79
N ALA A 323 -10.48 -9.75 -11.35
CA ALA A 323 -11.27 -9.35 -10.19
C ALA A 323 -12.78 -9.56 -10.44
N LEU A 324 -13.30 -9.17 -11.60
CA LEU A 324 -14.70 -9.37 -11.98
C LEU A 324 -15.03 -10.85 -12.10
N ALA A 325 -14.17 -11.65 -12.73
CA ALA A 325 -14.33 -13.10 -12.81
C ALA A 325 -14.34 -13.73 -11.40
N ALA A 326 -13.45 -13.31 -10.50
CA ALA A 326 -13.41 -13.80 -9.12
C ALA A 326 -14.70 -13.47 -8.35
N ILE A 327 -15.26 -12.27 -8.56
CA ILE A 327 -16.54 -11.87 -8.00
C ILE A 327 -17.64 -12.75 -8.56
N VAL A 328 -17.85 -12.80 -9.88
CA VAL A 328 -18.97 -13.53 -10.52
C VAL A 328 -18.94 -15.01 -10.18
N LEU A 329 -17.78 -15.65 -10.35
CA LEU A 329 -17.62 -17.09 -10.16
C LEU A 329 -17.61 -17.46 -8.66
N GLY A 330 -17.08 -16.60 -7.80
CA GLY A 330 -17.01 -16.81 -6.36
C GLY A 330 -18.30 -16.43 -5.60
N TRP A 331 -19.17 -15.58 -6.17
CA TRP A 331 -20.35 -15.04 -5.47
C TRP A 331 -21.34 -16.12 -5.05
N LYS A 332 -21.41 -17.24 -5.76
CA LYS A 332 -22.30 -18.35 -5.39
C LYS A 332 -21.91 -18.98 -4.04
N ARG A 333 -20.66 -18.84 -3.61
CA ARG A 333 -20.15 -19.44 -2.36
C ARG A 333 -20.34 -18.50 -1.17
N ARG A 334 -21.15 -18.94 -0.20
CA ARG A 334 -21.45 -18.14 1.01
C ARG A 334 -20.19 -17.72 1.78
N GLU A 335 -19.19 -18.58 1.84
CA GLU A 335 -17.93 -18.32 2.55
C GLU A 335 -17.06 -17.24 1.87
N ALA A 336 -17.16 -17.10 0.54
CA ALA A 336 -16.40 -16.10 -0.22
C ALA A 336 -17.09 -14.73 -0.29
N ARG A 337 -18.44 -14.69 -0.17
CA ARG A 337 -19.24 -13.46 -0.37
C ARG A 337 -18.78 -12.28 0.47
N GLY A 338 -18.46 -12.51 1.75
CA GLY A 338 -18.02 -11.42 2.64
C GLY A 338 -16.75 -10.75 2.15
N GLU A 339 -15.75 -11.54 1.76
CA GLU A 339 -14.46 -11.02 1.26
C GLU A 339 -14.59 -10.37 -0.11
N LEU A 340 -15.37 -10.97 -1.02
CA LEU A 340 -15.65 -10.41 -2.34
C LEU A 340 -16.41 -9.08 -2.24
N ALA A 341 -17.42 -9.01 -1.38
CA ALA A 341 -18.18 -7.78 -1.13
C ALA A 341 -17.32 -6.70 -0.48
N PHE A 342 -16.45 -7.07 0.47
CA PHE A 342 -15.54 -6.14 1.12
C PHE A 342 -14.56 -5.53 0.11
N TRP A 343 -13.77 -6.34 -0.61
CA TRP A 343 -12.77 -5.82 -1.55
C TRP A 343 -13.40 -5.18 -2.79
N GLY A 344 -14.55 -5.67 -3.24
CA GLY A 344 -15.35 -5.02 -4.28
C GLY A 344 -15.86 -3.66 -3.83
N GLY A 345 -16.39 -3.56 -2.60
CA GLY A 345 -16.82 -2.30 -1.99
C GLY A 345 -15.70 -1.30 -1.81
N VAL A 346 -14.51 -1.75 -1.37
CA VAL A 346 -13.30 -0.92 -1.28
C VAL A 346 -12.92 -0.36 -2.65
N THR A 347 -12.94 -1.20 -3.69
CA THR A 347 -12.65 -0.77 -5.07
C THR A 347 -13.64 0.29 -5.53
N LEU A 348 -14.94 0.05 -5.34
CA LEU A 348 -16.00 0.98 -5.74
C LEU A 348 -15.95 2.30 -4.95
N ALA A 349 -15.65 2.26 -3.66
CA ALA A 349 -15.50 3.45 -2.83
C ALA A 349 -14.30 4.29 -3.27
N ALA A 350 -13.15 3.66 -3.55
CA ALA A 350 -11.97 4.34 -4.07
C ALA A 350 -12.26 4.98 -5.45
N LEU A 351 -12.90 4.24 -6.36
CA LEU A 351 -13.34 4.76 -7.65
C LEU A 351 -14.30 5.95 -7.51
N PHE A 352 -15.28 5.86 -6.62
CA PHE A 352 -16.23 6.93 -6.38
C PHE A 352 -15.55 8.22 -5.90
N LEU A 353 -14.62 8.11 -4.94
CA LEU A 353 -13.85 9.24 -4.41
C LEU A 353 -12.96 9.92 -5.47
N MET A 354 -12.63 9.22 -6.55
CA MET A 354 -11.90 9.77 -7.70
C MET A 354 -12.77 10.59 -8.65
N THR A 355 -14.09 10.51 -8.56
CA THR A 355 -15.01 11.20 -9.48
C THR A 355 -15.59 12.48 -8.87
N SER A 356 -16.01 13.41 -9.73
CA SER A 356 -16.69 14.65 -9.31
C SER A 356 -18.00 14.42 -8.56
N ALA A 357 -18.62 13.25 -8.70
CA ALA A 357 -19.80 12.87 -7.92
C ALA A 357 -19.53 12.82 -6.40
N SER A 358 -18.25 12.70 -6.00
CA SER A 358 -17.85 12.67 -4.59
C SER A 358 -17.59 14.05 -3.97
N ILE A 359 -17.74 15.17 -4.72
CA ILE A 359 -17.51 16.54 -4.23
C ILE A 359 -18.12 16.81 -2.85
N PRO A 360 -19.37 16.41 -2.53
CA PRO A 360 -19.95 16.63 -1.21
C PRO A 360 -19.12 16.02 -0.06
N ILE A 361 -18.49 14.86 -0.29
CA ILE A 361 -17.61 14.21 0.69
C ILE A 361 -16.33 15.02 0.86
N TRP A 362 -15.70 15.44 -0.24
CA TRP A 362 -14.46 16.24 -0.21
C TRP A 362 -14.67 17.60 0.47
N GLN A 363 -15.86 18.19 0.34
CA GLN A 363 -16.22 19.44 1.03
C GLN A 363 -16.52 19.22 2.53
N THR A 364 -17.05 18.06 2.90
CA THR A 364 -17.43 17.76 4.30
C THR A 364 -16.26 17.27 5.14
N VAL A 365 -15.24 16.64 4.53
CA VAL A 365 -14.08 16.09 5.22
C VAL A 365 -12.83 16.88 4.84
N PRO A 366 -12.44 17.93 5.60
CA PRO A 366 -11.33 18.80 5.25
C PRO A 366 -10.01 18.05 5.05
N LEU A 367 -9.79 16.95 5.76
CA LEU A 367 -8.58 16.14 5.60
C LEU A 367 -8.41 15.57 4.18
N LEU A 368 -9.50 15.26 3.47
CA LEU A 368 -9.40 14.72 2.10
C LEU A 368 -8.75 15.71 1.16
N SER A 369 -8.95 17.00 1.37
CA SER A 369 -8.36 18.03 0.52
C SER A 369 -6.81 17.96 0.53
N LEU A 370 -6.19 17.50 1.63
CA LEU A 370 -4.74 17.24 1.73
C LEU A 370 -4.23 16.11 0.83
N VAL A 371 -5.12 15.28 0.28
CA VAL A 371 -4.76 14.25 -0.72
C VAL A 371 -4.32 14.91 -2.03
N GLN A 372 -4.80 16.13 -2.31
CA GLN A 372 -4.54 16.96 -3.50
C GLN A 372 -5.06 16.38 -4.82
N PHE A 373 -4.82 15.10 -5.04
CA PHE A 373 -5.05 14.39 -6.29
C PHE A 373 -5.95 13.20 -6.05
N PRO A 374 -7.26 13.28 -6.35
CA PRO A 374 -8.19 12.16 -6.18
C PRO A 374 -7.68 10.87 -6.82
N TRP A 375 -7.07 10.93 -8.01
CA TRP A 375 -6.50 9.77 -8.69
C TRP A 375 -5.48 8.95 -7.87
N ARG A 376 -4.90 9.49 -6.79
CA ARG A 376 -4.05 8.72 -5.85
C ARG A 376 -4.78 7.54 -5.20
N PHE A 377 -6.12 7.55 -5.14
CA PHE A 377 -6.91 6.40 -4.72
C PHE A 377 -6.74 5.17 -5.65
N LEU A 378 -6.11 5.32 -6.82
CA LEU A 378 -5.65 4.19 -7.62
C LEU A 378 -4.71 3.26 -6.84
N ALA A 379 -3.94 3.76 -5.85
CA ALA A 379 -3.14 2.93 -4.95
C ALA A 379 -4.00 1.90 -4.20
N ILE A 380 -5.18 2.34 -3.74
CA ILE A 380 -6.13 1.48 -3.04
C ILE A 380 -6.75 0.47 -4.01
N THR A 381 -7.10 0.91 -5.23
CA THR A 381 -7.63 -0.01 -6.25
C THR A 381 -6.61 -1.06 -6.70
N ALA A 382 -5.32 -0.72 -6.77
CA ALA A 382 -4.26 -1.66 -7.10
C ALA A 382 -4.19 -2.81 -6.11
N VAL A 383 -4.32 -2.51 -4.81
CA VAL A 383 -4.36 -3.51 -3.73
C VAL A 383 -5.64 -4.35 -3.80
N SER A 384 -6.81 -3.71 -3.89
CA SER A 384 -8.09 -4.43 -3.85
C SER A 384 -8.32 -5.29 -5.10
N LEU A 385 -7.96 -4.81 -6.29
CA LEU A 385 -8.05 -5.58 -7.53
C LEU A 385 -7.03 -6.74 -7.55
N ALA A 386 -5.82 -6.53 -7.05
CA ALA A 386 -4.83 -7.61 -6.93
C ALA A 386 -5.32 -8.72 -5.99
N LEU A 387 -5.94 -8.38 -4.86
CA LEU A 387 -6.52 -9.35 -3.93
C LEU A 387 -7.73 -10.09 -4.54
N LEU A 388 -8.62 -9.38 -5.23
CA LEU A 388 -9.77 -9.99 -5.92
C LEU A 388 -9.31 -10.91 -7.06
N GLY A 389 -8.50 -10.41 -7.98
CA GLY A 389 -8.00 -11.18 -9.13
C GLY A 389 -7.07 -12.31 -8.72
N GLY A 390 -6.27 -12.12 -7.67
CA GLY A 390 -5.41 -13.13 -7.07
C GLY A 390 -6.18 -14.35 -6.54
N ARG A 391 -7.49 -14.23 -6.27
CA ARG A 391 -8.34 -15.33 -5.80
C ARG A 391 -8.71 -16.35 -6.89
N ILE A 392 -8.52 -16.03 -8.17
CA ILE A 392 -8.94 -16.89 -9.29
C ILE A 392 -8.49 -18.36 -9.19
N PRO A 393 -7.24 -18.69 -8.81
CA PRO A 393 -6.81 -20.08 -8.66
C PRO A 393 -7.69 -20.89 -7.70
N LEU A 394 -8.12 -20.29 -6.59
CA LEU A 394 -9.02 -20.92 -5.62
C LEU A 394 -10.41 -21.15 -6.23
N VAL A 395 -10.89 -20.19 -7.01
CA VAL A 395 -12.18 -20.32 -7.68
C VAL A 395 -12.15 -21.49 -8.67
N MET A 396 -11.09 -21.59 -9.48
CA MET A 396 -10.90 -22.63 -10.51
C MET A 396 -10.74 -24.04 -9.93
N GLU A 397 -9.96 -24.22 -8.86
CA GLU A 397 -9.81 -25.52 -8.18
C GLU A 397 -11.16 -26.11 -7.79
N ASP A 398 -12.03 -25.28 -7.23
CA ASP A 398 -13.34 -25.67 -6.77
C ASP A 398 -14.38 -25.84 -7.92
N PHE A 399 -14.12 -25.31 -9.12
CA PHE A 399 -14.93 -25.64 -10.32
C PHE A 399 -14.56 -27.02 -10.85
N GLY A 400 -13.26 -27.35 -10.89
CA GLY A 400 -12.79 -28.67 -11.30
C GLY A 400 -13.26 -29.79 -10.37
N ALA A 401 -13.40 -29.51 -9.07
CA ALA A 401 -13.87 -30.48 -8.08
C ALA A 401 -15.39 -30.75 -8.11
N ASN A 402 -16.20 -29.87 -8.69
CA ASN A 402 -17.66 -30.04 -8.79
C ASN A 402 -18.12 -30.55 -10.18
N GLY A 403 -17.19 -30.67 -11.13
CA GLY A 403 -17.44 -31.18 -12.48
C GLY A 403 -16.94 -32.61 -12.73
N ALA A 404 -16.32 -33.22 -11.72
CA ALA A 404 -15.98 -34.64 -11.63
C ALA A 404 -16.89 -35.29 -10.59
#